data_AF-A0A176ZBP3-F1
#
_entry.id   AF-A0A176ZBP3-F1
#
_cell.length_a   1.000
_cell.length_b   1.000
_cell.length_c   1.000
_cell.angle_alpha   90.00
_cell.angle_beta   90.00
_cell.angle_gamma   90.00
#
_symmetry.space_group_name_H-M   'P 1'
#
loop_
_entity.id
_entity.type
_entity.pdbx_description
1 polymer ?
#
loop_
_entity_poly.entity_id
_entity_poly.type
_entity_poly.pdbx_seq_one_letter_code
_entity_poly.pdbx_strand_id
1 'polypeptide(L)'
;MLPQFGTAARKNPNKNLNKAVSADAGGAAPEKASVDAAWLVLEAANDLGDQAAVEACRRVIDAELNGTVAGASDLDLVLGYFR
;
A
#
# COMPACT_ATOMS: atom_id res chain seq x y z
N MET A 1 -38.94 -25.22 -27.78
CA MET A 1 -37.66 -25.96 -27.84
C MET A 1 -36.55 -25.07 -27.31
N LEU A 2 -36.06 -25.35 -26.09
CA LEU A 2 -34.71 -25.02 -25.58
C LEU A 2 -33.82 -26.28 -25.81
N PRO A 3 -32.48 -26.28 -25.66
CA PRO A 3 -31.48 -25.20 -25.38
C PRO A 3 -30.32 -25.23 -26.43
N GLN A 4 -29.28 -24.38 -26.40
CA GLN A 4 -27.98 -24.72 -25.78
C GLN A 4 -26.90 -23.62 -25.96
N PHE A 5 -26.19 -23.38 -24.84
CA PHE A 5 -24.77 -23.00 -24.63
C PHE A 5 -24.20 -21.77 -25.37
N GLY A 6 -23.59 -20.76 -24.74
CA GLY A 6 -22.81 -20.76 -23.50
C GLY A 6 -21.36 -20.38 -23.85
N THR A 7 -20.95 -19.14 -23.55
CA THR A 7 -19.58 -18.66 -23.24
C THR A 7 -19.38 -17.22 -23.72
N ALA A 8 -19.20 -16.27 -22.79
CA ALA A 8 -18.14 -15.25 -22.89
C ALA A 8 -18.09 -14.41 -21.60
N ALA A 9 -17.14 -14.80 -20.74
CA ALA A 9 -16.30 -13.97 -19.89
C ALA A 9 -16.97 -12.87 -19.05
N ARG A 10 -17.05 -13.16 -17.74
CA ARG A 10 -16.94 -12.17 -16.67
C ARG A 10 -15.72 -11.28 -16.94
N LYS A 11 -15.93 -10.03 -17.35
CA LYS A 11 -14.90 -9.00 -17.22
C LYS A 11 -15.04 -8.42 -15.82
N ASN A 12 -14.30 -8.99 -14.87
CA ASN A 12 -14.08 -8.39 -13.56
C ASN A 12 -13.33 -7.07 -13.81
N PRO A 13 -13.91 -5.89 -13.57
CA PRO A 13 -13.14 -4.67 -13.57
C PRO A 13 -12.34 -4.69 -12.28
N ASN A 14 -11.19 -5.35 -12.33
CA ASN A 14 -10.11 -5.13 -11.39
C ASN A 14 -9.80 -3.63 -11.50
N LYS A 15 -10.41 -2.87 -10.60
CA LYS A 15 -10.25 -1.42 -10.49
C LYS A 15 -8.82 -1.24 -10.02
N ASN A 16 -7.96 -1.10 -11.02
CA ASN A 16 -6.57 -0.71 -10.97
C ASN A 16 -6.41 0.36 -9.88
N LEU A 17 -6.07 -0.10 -8.68
CA LEU A 17 -5.79 0.70 -7.49
C LEU A 17 -4.38 1.29 -7.55
N ASN A 18 -3.66 1.08 -8.65
CA ASN A 18 -2.42 1.78 -9.00
C ASN A 18 -2.75 3.20 -9.49
N LYS A 19 -3.64 3.88 -8.77
CA LYS A 19 -3.98 5.28 -8.94
C LYS A 19 -2.74 6.07 -8.58
N ALA A 20 -2.08 6.53 -9.64
CA ALA A 20 -1.20 7.68 -9.65
C ALA A 20 -0.17 7.66 -8.51
N VAL A 21 0.95 6.97 -8.76
CA VAL A 21 2.23 7.40 -8.19
C VAL A 21 2.60 8.73 -8.85
N SER A 22 1.84 9.77 -8.51
CA SER A 22 2.28 11.14 -8.72
C SER A 22 3.38 11.37 -7.70
N ALA A 23 4.61 11.12 -8.14
CA ALA A 23 5.79 11.65 -7.49
C ALA A 23 5.78 13.18 -7.65
N ASP A 24 4.93 13.86 -6.88
CA ASP A 24 5.07 15.29 -6.61
C ASP A 24 5.87 15.40 -5.31
N ALA A 25 7.19 15.35 -5.45
CA ALA A 25 8.13 15.64 -4.39
C ALA A 25 8.05 17.14 -4.05
N GLY A 26 7.01 17.53 -3.34
CA GLY A 26 6.68 18.91 -3.02
C GLY A 26 6.29 19.07 -1.57
N GLY A 27 7.28 19.06 -0.66
CA GLY A 27 7.13 19.56 0.71
C GLY A 27 5.98 18.93 1.51
N ALA A 28 5.95 17.59 1.60
CA ALA A 28 4.91 16.91 2.34
C ALA A 28 5.27 16.84 3.83
N ALA A 29 4.28 17.02 4.71
CA ALA A 29 4.42 16.83 6.16
C ALA A 29 5.13 15.48 6.45
N PRO A 30 5.90 15.37 7.54
CA PRO A 30 6.66 14.15 7.84
C PRO A 30 5.79 12.88 7.82
N GLU A 31 4.50 13.01 8.12
CA GLU A 31 3.49 11.96 7.98
C GLU A 31 3.35 11.43 6.54
N LYS A 32 3.28 12.31 5.53
CA LYS A 32 3.16 11.90 4.12
C LYS A 32 4.43 11.24 3.60
N ALA A 33 5.61 11.80 3.95
CA ALA A 33 6.89 11.19 3.60
C ALA A 33 7.03 9.78 4.21
N SER A 34 6.49 9.57 5.40
CA SER A 34 6.50 8.26 6.07
C SER A 34 5.57 7.26 5.39
N VAL A 35 4.44 7.71 4.84
CA VAL A 35 3.52 6.86 4.08
C VAL A 35 4.13 6.46 2.74
N ASP A 36 4.74 7.40 2.01
CA ASP A 36 5.44 7.08 0.77
C ASP A 36 6.58 6.08 1.00
N ALA A 37 7.33 6.24 2.10
CA ALA A 37 8.32 5.25 2.53
C ALA A 37 7.67 3.90 2.87
N ALA A 38 6.52 3.89 3.56
CA ALA A 38 5.82 2.66 3.92
C ALA A 38 5.39 1.84 2.70
N TRP A 39 5.01 2.48 1.59
CA TRP A 39 4.71 1.77 0.34
C TRP A 39 5.94 1.07 -0.24
N LEU A 40 7.09 1.74 -0.26
CA LEU A 40 8.35 1.18 -0.73
C LEU A 40 8.86 0.05 0.17
N VAL A 41 8.80 0.26 1.50
CA VAL A 41 9.20 -0.75 2.49
C VAL A 41 8.27 -1.95 2.43
N LEU A 42 6.96 -1.76 2.25
CA LEU A 42 5.99 -2.85 2.15
C LEU A 42 6.34 -3.78 0.98
N GLU A 43 6.72 -3.24 -0.18
CA GLU A 43 7.16 -4.04 -1.33
C GLU A 43 8.44 -4.83 -1.00
N ALA A 44 9.46 -4.16 -0.48
CA ALA A 44 10.72 -4.81 -0.11
C ALA A 44 10.55 -5.88 1.00
N ALA A 45 9.69 -5.63 1.97
CA ALA A 45 9.38 -6.55 3.05
C ALA A 45 8.59 -7.76 2.55
N ASN A 46 7.69 -7.59 1.57
CA ASN A 46 7.01 -8.70 0.91
C ASN A 46 7.98 -9.57 0.10
N ASP A 47 8.94 -8.95 -0.60
CA ASP A 47 9.96 -9.68 -1.35
C ASP A 47 10.92 -10.47 -0.44
N LEU A 48 11.25 -9.93 0.73
CA LEU A 48 12.09 -10.58 1.74
C LEU A 48 11.34 -11.61 2.60
N GLY A 49 10.02 -11.48 2.69
CA GLY A 49 9.16 -12.28 3.57
C GLY A 49 9.10 -11.77 5.01
N ASP A 50 9.53 -10.53 5.29
CA ASP A 50 9.48 -9.93 6.63
C ASP A 50 8.04 -9.49 6.98
N GLN A 51 7.30 -10.41 7.61
CA GLN A 51 5.93 -10.16 8.02
C GLN A 51 5.82 -9.07 9.11
N ALA A 52 6.85 -8.85 9.92
CA ALA A 52 6.81 -7.83 10.97
C ALA A 52 6.85 -6.42 10.35
N ALA A 53 7.72 -6.21 9.36
CA ALA A 53 7.78 -4.97 8.61
C ALA A 53 6.53 -4.74 7.75
N VAL A 54 5.99 -5.80 7.11
CA VAL A 54 4.74 -5.73 6.33
C VAL A 54 3.58 -5.24 7.20
N GLU A 55 3.42 -5.78 8.40
CA GLU A 55 2.35 -5.38 9.32
C GLU A 55 2.53 -3.95 9.84
N ALA A 56 3.76 -3.51 10.11
CA ALA A 56 4.05 -2.12 10.49
C ALA A 56 3.72 -1.14 9.36
N CYS A 57 4.14 -1.44 8.12
CA CYS A 57 3.83 -0.60 6.94
C CYS A 57 2.33 -0.49 6.72
N ARG A 58 1.60 -1.61 6.85
CA ARG A 58 0.14 -1.63 6.74
C ARG A 58 -0.52 -0.70 7.76
N ARG A 59 -0.04 -0.67 9.02
CA ARG A 59 -0.58 0.24 10.04
C ARG A 59 -0.29 1.70 9.72
N VAL A 60 0.89 2.02 9.19
CA VAL A 60 1.24 3.39 8.79
C VAL A 60 0.33 3.87 7.66
N ILE A 61 0.13 3.04 6.65
CA ILE A 61 -0.74 3.34 5.51
C ILE A 61 -2.21 3.42 5.95
N ASP A 62 -2.68 2.47 6.76
CA ASP A 62 -4.05 2.46 7.28
C ASP A 62 -4.33 3.69 8.16
N ALA A 63 -3.37 4.11 8.98
CA ALA A 63 -3.50 5.32 9.79
C ALA A 63 -3.72 6.56 8.90
N GLU A 64 -2.90 6.75 7.87
CA GLU A 64 -3.06 7.85 6.91
C GLU A 64 -4.38 7.78 6.15
N LEU A 65 -4.79 6.58 5.69
CA LEU A 65 -6.06 6.38 4.98
C LEU A 65 -7.27 6.70 5.87
N ASN A 66 -7.17 6.44 7.17
CA ASN A 66 -8.17 6.81 8.17
C ASN A 66 -8.04 8.27 8.66
N GLY A 67 -7.03 9.02 8.20
CA GLY A 67 -6.76 10.39 8.66
C GLY A 67 -6.27 10.47 10.11
N THR A 68 -5.65 9.40 10.58
CA THR A 68 -5.07 9.26 11.92
C THR A 68 -3.55 9.21 11.86
N VAL A 69 -2.88 9.47 12.98
CA VAL A 69 -1.41 9.43 13.05
C VAL A 69 -0.97 8.01 13.38
N ALA A 70 -0.05 7.48 12.57
CA ALA A 70 0.55 6.18 12.79
C ALA A 70 1.37 6.12 14.09
N GLY A 71 1.53 4.94 14.66
CA GLY A 71 2.35 4.75 15.85
C GLY A 71 3.80 5.17 15.61
N ALA A 72 4.41 5.88 16.55
CA ALA A 72 5.79 6.33 16.43
C ALA A 72 6.78 5.17 16.21
N SER A 73 6.50 4.00 16.81
CA SER A 73 7.30 2.78 16.61
C SER A 73 7.16 2.21 15.19
N ASP A 74 5.96 2.26 14.60
CA ASP A 74 5.74 1.79 13.23
C ASP A 74 6.38 2.75 12.23
N LEU A 75 6.32 4.07 12.49
CA LEU A 75 7.00 5.09 11.70
C LEU A 75 8.53 4.97 11.77
N ASP A 76 9.10 4.77 12.96
CA ASP A 76 10.56 4.60 13.10
C ASP A 76 11.05 3.34 12.38
N LEU A 77 10.28 2.25 12.43
CA LEU A 77 10.59 1.03 11.70
C LEU A 77 10.59 1.26 10.19
N VAL A 78 9.56 1.93 9.65
CA VAL A 78 9.47 2.24 8.22
C VAL A 78 10.58 3.19 7.78
N LEU A 79 10.84 4.26 8.54
CA LEU A 79 11.88 5.23 8.23
C LEU A 79 13.29 4.66 8.40
N GLY A 80 13.45 3.66 9.27
CA GLY A 80 14.70 2.98 9.56
C GLY A 80 14.99 1.75 8.70
N TYR A 81 14.00 1.22 7.97
CA TYR A 81 14.11 -0.07 7.28
C TYR A 81 15.24 -0.13 6.23
N PHE A 82 15.51 0.98 5.54
CA PHE A 82 16.56 1.07 4.52
C PHE A 82 17.84 1.76 5.00
N ARG A 83 17.97 2.01 6.31
CA ARG A 83 19.11 2.74 6.87
C ARG A 83 20.24 1.82 7.34
#